data_AF-A0A3D4ICA3-F1
#
_entry.id   AF-A0A3D4ICA3-F1
#
_cell.length_a   1.000
_cell.length_b   1.000
_cell.length_c   1.000
_cell.angle_alpha   90.00
_cell.angle_beta   90.00
_cell.angle_gamma   90.00
#
_symmetry.space_group_name_H-M   'P 1'
#
loop_
_entity.id
_entity.type
_entity.pdbx_description
1 polymer ?
#
loop_
_entity_poly.entity_id
_entity_poly.type
_entity_poly.pdbx_seq_one_letter_code
_entity_poly.pdbx_strand_id
1 'polypeptide(L)'
;MKNVLRSLAFSAFVVLTSLSFSACDQSFYDNGYPVVNYQIPNIVLGRAEAWSRDLIANPKVFVHTGGGTLYYDARSTNNSVADAYVRNGFLYVVAGVPGSARVRVSAEDNDGEYAETEFTITVEANKAKN
;
A
#
# COMPACT_ATOMS: atom_id res chain seq x y z
N MET A 1 30.68 8.53 -53.32
CA MET A 1 30.98 7.22 -53.96
C MET A 1 31.86 6.40 -53.03
N LYS A 2 31.35 5.21 -52.67
CA LYS A 2 32.11 3.99 -52.31
C LYS A 2 32.77 3.92 -50.92
N ASN A 3 32.03 3.26 -50.03
CA ASN A 3 32.48 2.28 -49.03
C ASN A 3 33.72 1.48 -49.50
N VAL A 4 34.61 1.04 -48.61
CA VAL A 4 34.78 -0.36 -48.12
C VAL A 4 36.00 -0.40 -47.17
N LEU A 5 35.94 -1.12 -46.03
CA LEU A 5 37.02 -1.95 -45.44
C LEU A 5 36.47 -2.60 -44.15
N ARG A 6 35.81 -3.76 -44.24
CA ARG A 6 36.33 -5.14 -44.14
C ARG A 6 37.11 -5.46 -42.85
N SER A 7 36.38 -6.19 -42.00
CA SER A 7 36.76 -6.97 -40.82
C SER A 7 38.11 -7.66 -40.91
N LEU A 8 38.89 -7.56 -39.83
CA LEU A 8 39.97 -8.47 -39.45
C LEU A 8 39.68 -8.97 -38.04
N ALA A 9 39.44 -10.27 -37.93
CA ALA A 9 39.29 -10.97 -36.66
C ALA A 9 40.64 -11.01 -35.92
N PHE A 10 40.63 -10.76 -34.61
CA PHE A 10 41.72 -11.11 -33.71
C PHE A 10 41.18 -11.94 -32.56
N SER A 11 41.53 -13.23 -32.61
CA SER A 11 41.48 -14.15 -31.48
C SER A 11 42.60 -13.79 -30.52
N ALA A 12 42.29 -13.62 -29.23
CA ALA A 12 43.01 -14.26 -28.13
C ALA A 12 42.58 -13.72 -26.76
N PHE A 13 42.16 -14.67 -25.92
CA PHE A 13 42.61 -14.88 -24.55
C PHE A 13 42.33 -13.80 -23.49
N VAL A 14 41.40 -14.18 -22.60
CA VAL A 14 41.04 -13.51 -21.35
C VAL A 14 42.26 -13.26 -20.48
N VAL A 15 42.49 -12.00 -20.10
CA VAL A 15 43.23 -11.63 -18.89
C VAL A 15 42.29 -10.84 -17.99
N LEU A 16 42.00 -11.46 -16.86
CA LEU A 16 41.17 -10.97 -15.77
C LEU A 16 41.78 -9.67 -15.23
N THR A 17 41.22 -8.52 -15.60
CA THR A 17 41.50 -7.25 -14.92
C THR A 17 40.19 -6.72 -14.37
N SER A 18 40.14 -6.58 -13.05
CA SER A 18 39.02 -6.00 -12.33
C SER A 18 38.76 -4.59 -12.84
N LEU A 19 37.68 -4.40 -13.60
CA LEU A 19 37.15 -3.06 -13.82
C LEU A 19 36.58 -2.58 -12.49
N SER A 20 37.30 -1.68 -11.83
CA SER A 20 36.73 -0.85 -10.77
C SER A 20 35.72 0.09 -11.44
N PHE A 21 34.45 -0.29 -11.45
CA PHE A 21 33.37 0.67 -11.70
C PHE A 21 33.38 1.64 -10.52
N SER A 22 33.90 2.86 -10.71
CA SER A 22 33.52 3.97 -9.85
C SER A 22 32.05 4.25 -10.11
N ALA A 23 31.17 3.77 -9.23
CA ALA A 23 29.80 4.24 -9.15
C ALA A 23 29.81 5.70 -8.67
N CYS A 24 30.04 6.63 -9.59
CA CYS A 24 29.68 8.03 -9.45
C CYS A 24 28.38 8.14 -10.26
N ASP A 25 27.20 7.96 -9.68
CA ASP A 25 26.53 8.93 -8.82
C ASP A 25 25.42 8.21 -8.03
N GLN A 26 25.52 8.21 -6.70
CA GLN A 26 24.57 7.59 -5.79
C GLN A 26 23.59 8.66 -5.30
N SER A 27 22.47 8.85 -6.01
CA SER A 27 21.20 9.33 -5.43
C SER A 27 20.10 9.33 -6.49
N PHE A 28 19.77 8.15 -7.00
CA PHE A 28 18.40 7.98 -7.49
C PHE A 28 17.52 8.06 -6.24
N TYR A 29 16.77 9.16 -6.09
CA TYR A 29 15.79 9.32 -5.03
C TYR A 29 14.77 8.19 -5.16
N ASP A 30 15.04 7.03 -4.55
CA ASP A 30 13.98 6.09 -4.23
C ASP A 30 13.22 6.73 -3.06
N ASN A 31 12.34 7.68 -3.38
CA ASN A 31 11.34 8.20 -2.44
C ASN A 31 10.51 7.05 -1.88
N GLY A 32 10.49 5.90 -2.55
CA GLY A 32 9.75 4.71 -2.19
C GLY A 32 8.28 4.84 -2.55
N TYR A 33 7.49 3.83 -2.22
CA TYR A 33 6.05 3.85 -2.43
C TYR A 33 5.33 3.27 -1.20
N PRO A 34 4.06 3.63 -0.98
CA PRO A 34 3.25 3.01 0.05
C PRO A 34 3.05 1.52 -0.26
N VAL A 35 3.16 0.67 0.75
CA VAL A 35 2.84 -0.77 0.67
C VAL A 35 1.96 -1.20 1.83
N VAL A 36 1.11 -2.21 1.58
CA VAL A 36 0.34 -2.84 2.66
C VAL A 36 1.25 -3.75 3.48
N ASN A 37 1.40 -3.42 4.76
CA ASN A 37 2.22 -4.15 5.70
C ASN A 37 1.39 -5.08 6.60
N TYR A 38 0.15 -4.70 6.92
CA TYR A 38 -0.75 -5.52 7.72
C TYR A 38 -2.16 -5.51 7.12
N GLN A 39 -2.67 -6.70 6.79
CA GLN A 39 -4.03 -6.85 6.27
C GLN A 39 -5.05 -6.66 7.39
N ILE A 40 -6.06 -5.82 7.15
CA ILE A 40 -7.19 -5.68 8.07
C ILE A 40 -8.08 -6.92 7.91
N PRO A 41 -8.36 -7.69 8.98
CA PRO A 41 -9.22 -8.86 8.87
C PRO A 41 -10.67 -8.45 8.60
N ASN A 42 -11.47 -9.39 8.12
CA ASN A 42 -12.93 -9.22 8.09
C ASN A 42 -13.48 -9.12 9.52
N ILE A 43 -14.54 -8.35 9.71
CA ILE A 43 -15.07 -8.02 11.04
C ILE A 43 -16.57 -8.28 11.06
N VAL A 44 -17.03 -8.85 12.18
CA VAL A 44 -18.45 -9.02 12.48
C VAL A 44 -18.83 -8.05 13.61
N LEU A 45 -19.79 -7.18 13.34
CA LEU A 45 -20.30 -6.16 14.25
C LEU A 45 -21.79 -6.36 14.53
N GLY A 46 -22.23 -5.94 15.69
CA GLY A 46 -23.64 -5.79 16.02
C GLY A 46 -24.18 -4.47 15.49
N ARG A 47 -25.51 -4.36 15.41
CA ARG A 47 -26.18 -3.12 15.03
C ARG A 47 -25.74 -1.95 15.93
N ALA A 48 -25.41 -0.82 15.30
CA ALA A 48 -24.92 0.39 15.98
C ALA A 48 -23.64 0.18 16.83
N GLU A 49 -22.90 -0.90 16.60
CA GLU A 49 -21.55 -1.07 17.12
C GLU A 49 -20.58 -0.22 16.29
N ALA A 50 -19.58 0.36 16.96
CA ALA A 50 -18.50 1.08 16.32
C ALA A 50 -17.20 0.31 16.53
N TRP A 51 -16.38 0.29 15.49
CA TRP A 51 -15.05 -0.30 15.53
C TRP A 51 -14.04 0.72 14.99
N SER A 52 -12.84 0.71 15.55
CA SER A 52 -11.76 1.59 15.10
C SER A 52 -10.45 0.83 14.98
N ARG A 53 -9.63 1.24 14.01
CA ARG A 53 -8.27 0.78 13.83
C ARG A 53 -7.31 1.94 13.64
N ASP A 54 -6.29 1.96 14.48
CA ASP A 54 -5.12 2.80 14.26
C ASP A 54 -4.34 2.26 13.04
N LEU A 55 -4.19 3.08 12.00
CA LEU A 55 -3.48 2.73 10.76
C LEU A 55 -1.96 2.92 10.91
N ILE A 56 -1.53 3.77 11.85
CA ILE A 56 -0.15 4.22 12.04
C ILE A 56 0.57 3.57 13.22
N ALA A 57 -0.16 3.03 14.19
CA ALA A 57 0.41 2.27 15.31
C ALA A 57 0.81 0.85 14.88
N ASN A 58 1.78 0.27 15.59
CA ASN A 58 2.22 -1.09 15.34
C ASN A 58 1.13 -2.12 15.75
N PRO A 59 0.76 -3.07 14.87
CA PRO A 59 1.28 -3.26 13.51
C PRO A 59 0.63 -2.27 12.51
N LYS A 60 1.50 -1.52 11.81
CA LYS A 60 1.10 -0.53 10.80
C LYS A 60 0.40 -1.22 9.65
N VAL A 61 -0.72 -0.66 9.21
CA VAL A 61 -1.46 -1.19 8.04
C VAL A 61 -0.69 -0.87 6.76
N PHE A 62 -0.13 0.33 6.66
CA PHE A 62 0.66 0.79 5.53
C PHE A 62 2.05 1.25 5.98
N VAL A 63 3.06 1.04 5.14
CA VAL A 63 4.41 1.56 5.34
C VAL A 63 4.91 2.19 4.04
N HIS A 64 5.74 3.22 4.15
CA HIS A 64 6.41 3.88 3.02
C HIS A 64 7.86 3.44 3.00
N THR A 65 8.35 2.85 1.91
CA THR A 65 9.68 2.25 1.86
C THR A 65 10.83 3.28 1.89
N GLY A 66 10.67 4.44 1.26
CA GLY A 66 11.63 5.55 1.32
C GLY A 66 11.31 6.61 2.39
N GLY A 67 10.32 6.33 3.25
CA GLY A 67 9.79 7.31 4.21
C GLY A 67 8.91 8.37 3.54
N GLY A 68 8.18 9.15 4.34
CA GLY A 68 7.21 10.11 3.82
C GLY A 68 5.95 10.17 4.66
N THR A 69 5.13 11.19 4.42
CA THR A 69 3.81 11.29 5.03
C THR A 69 2.81 10.54 4.17
N LEU A 70 1.94 9.75 4.80
CA LEU A 70 0.85 9.06 4.13
C LEU A 70 -0.48 9.74 4.44
N TYR A 71 -1.30 9.91 3.42
CA TYR A 71 -2.67 10.40 3.50
C TYR A 71 -3.63 9.22 3.33
N TYR A 72 -4.56 9.08 4.25
CA TYR A 72 -5.44 7.92 4.32
C TYR A 72 -6.87 8.28 3.95
N ASP A 73 -7.51 7.43 3.15
CA ASP A 73 -8.94 7.49 2.83
C ASP A 73 -9.62 6.14 3.10
N ALA A 74 -10.92 6.16 3.34
CA ALA A 74 -11.72 4.96 3.47
C ALA A 74 -13.08 5.11 2.81
N ARG A 75 -13.50 4.07 2.09
CA ARG A 75 -14.78 4.04 1.36
C ARG A 75 -15.49 2.72 1.57
N SER A 76 -16.78 2.82 1.88
CA SER A 76 -17.66 1.66 1.97
C SER A 76 -18.42 1.47 0.66
N THR A 77 -18.65 0.22 0.25
CA THR A 77 -19.58 -0.07 -0.85
C THR A 77 -21.04 0.18 -0.47
N ASN A 78 -21.36 0.27 0.82
CA ASN A 78 -22.72 0.55 1.31
C ASN A 78 -22.69 1.19 2.71
N ASN A 79 -22.75 2.53 2.76
CA ASN A 79 -22.74 3.30 4.02
C ASN A 79 -23.94 3.02 4.93
N SER A 80 -25.07 2.51 4.39
CA SER A 80 -26.21 2.12 5.22
C SER A 80 -25.95 0.86 6.05
N VAL A 81 -25.05 -0.01 5.59
CA VAL A 81 -24.61 -1.23 6.30
C VAL A 81 -23.39 -0.92 7.17
N ALA A 82 -22.37 -0.29 6.60
CA ALA A 82 -21.17 0.10 7.33
C ALA A 82 -20.70 1.45 6.81
N ASP A 83 -20.76 2.48 7.64
CA ASP A 83 -20.19 3.78 7.33
C ASP A 83 -18.72 3.82 7.76
N ALA A 84 -17.82 4.19 6.86
CA ALA A 84 -16.39 4.14 7.08
C ALA A 84 -15.73 5.47 6.75
N TYR A 85 -14.86 5.96 7.62
CA TYR A 85 -14.12 7.20 7.43
C TYR A 85 -12.78 7.15 8.18
N VAL A 86 -11.83 7.99 7.74
CA VAL A 86 -10.54 8.15 8.43
C VAL A 86 -10.45 9.52 9.08
N ARG A 87 -9.96 9.58 10.31
CA ARG A 87 -9.65 10.83 11.00
C ARG A 87 -8.41 10.67 11.86
N ASN A 88 -7.43 11.57 11.71
CA ASN A 88 -6.19 11.59 12.49
C ASN A 88 -5.44 10.22 12.48
N GLY A 89 -5.42 9.51 11.35
CA GLY A 89 -4.77 8.21 11.22
C GLY A 89 -5.57 7.02 11.78
N PHE A 90 -6.76 7.24 12.33
CA PHE A 90 -7.68 6.19 12.74
C PHE A 90 -8.74 5.96 11.67
N LEU A 91 -8.87 4.70 11.26
CA LEU A 91 -10.05 4.21 10.55
C LEU A 91 -11.17 3.99 11.55
N TYR A 92 -12.33 4.57 11.28
CA TYR A 92 -13.57 4.34 12.02
C TYR A 92 -14.59 3.66 11.13
N VAL A 93 -15.30 2.69 11.69
CA VAL A 93 -16.43 2.02 11.06
C VAL A 93 -17.61 2.04 12.02
N VAL A 94 -18.77 2.48 11.56
CA VAL A 94 -20.04 2.45 12.31
C VAL A 94 -21.01 1.51 11.61
N ALA A 95 -21.45 0.48 12.32
CA ALA A 95 -22.41 -0.49 11.82
C ALA A 95 -23.83 0.08 11.79
N GLY A 96 -24.48 -0.01 10.64
CA GLY A 96 -25.86 0.43 10.39
C GLY A 96 -26.84 -0.74 10.40
N VAL A 97 -27.48 -1.02 9.26
CA VAL A 97 -28.44 -2.11 9.11
C VAL A 97 -27.73 -3.47 8.93
N PRO A 98 -28.33 -4.59 9.36
CA PRO A 98 -27.78 -5.92 9.12
C PRO A 98 -27.52 -6.18 7.63
N GLY A 99 -26.39 -6.80 7.32
CA GLY A 99 -25.94 -7.02 5.95
C GLY A 99 -24.41 -7.12 5.86
N SER A 100 -23.88 -7.02 4.65
CA SER A 100 -22.45 -7.02 4.41
C SER A 100 -22.04 -5.84 3.51
N ALA A 101 -20.90 -5.23 3.83
CA ALA A 101 -20.28 -4.17 3.04
C ALA A 101 -18.77 -4.38 2.97
N ARG A 102 -18.17 -4.05 1.83
CA ARG A 102 -16.72 -4.01 1.68
C ARG A 102 -16.24 -2.60 2.00
N VAL A 103 -15.22 -2.51 2.84
CA VAL A 103 -14.52 -1.26 3.14
C VAL A 103 -13.17 -1.32 2.46
N ARG A 104 -12.91 -0.35 1.59
CA ARG A 104 -11.61 -0.10 0.98
C ARG A 104 -10.91 1.00 1.74
N VAL A 105 -9.65 0.78 2.09
CA VAL A 105 -8.79 1.74 2.76
C VAL A 105 -7.58 1.95 1.88
N SER A 106 -7.21 3.20 1.63
CA SER A 106 -6.03 3.56 0.85
C SER A 106 -5.06 4.40 1.67
N ALA A 107 -3.79 4.35 1.28
CA ALA A 107 -2.74 5.24 1.71
C ALA A 107 -2.04 5.79 0.47
N GLU A 108 -2.04 7.10 0.31
CA GLU A 108 -1.39 7.84 -0.78
C GLU A 108 -0.23 8.66 -0.21
N ASP A 109 0.89 8.73 -0.91
CA ASP A 109 1.99 9.62 -0.53
C ASP A 109 1.83 11.02 -1.14
N ASN A 110 2.87 11.86 -1.07
CA ASN A 110 2.86 13.20 -1.65
C ASN A 110 3.09 13.24 -3.15
N ASP A 111 3.56 12.14 -3.74
CA ASP A 111 3.90 12.03 -5.16
C ASP A 111 2.75 11.39 -5.97
N GLY A 112 1.76 10.83 -5.26
CA GLY A 112 0.48 10.34 -5.79
C GLY A 112 0.44 8.81 -5.93
N GLU A 113 1.53 8.13 -5.55
CA GLU A 113 1.56 6.69 -5.42
C GLU A 113 0.71 6.25 -4.23
N TYR A 114 0.03 5.12 -4.38
CA TYR A 114 -0.89 4.65 -3.35
C TYR A 114 -0.87 3.14 -3.18
N ALA A 115 -1.23 2.70 -1.98
CA ALA A 115 -1.54 1.32 -1.65
C ALA A 115 -2.98 1.21 -1.17
N GLU A 116 -3.58 0.03 -1.34
CA GLU A 116 -4.96 -0.24 -0.94
C GLU A 116 -5.10 -1.61 -0.27
N THR A 117 -5.97 -1.69 0.72
CA THR A 117 -6.45 -2.95 1.31
C THR A 117 -7.97 -2.90 1.40
N GLU A 118 -8.60 -4.07 1.35
CA GLU A 118 -10.04 -4.21 1.43
C GLU A 118 -10.39 -5.31 2.41
N PHE A 119 -11.42 -5.06 3.21
CA PHE A 119 -11.95 -6.03 4.15
C PHE A 119 -13.47 -5.94 4.20
N THR A 120 -14.09 -7.00 4.66
CA THR A 120 -15.55 -7.11 4.73
C THR A 120 -16.02 -6.83 6.16
N ILE A 121 -17.02 -5.97 6.27
CA ILE A 121 -17.84 -5.80 7.47
C ILE A 121 -19.12 -6.62 7.28
N THR A 122 -19.43 -7.45 8.26
CA THR A 122 -20.73 -8.12 8.39
C THR A 122 -21.42 -7.56 9.62
N VAL A 123 -22.62 -7.03 9.43
CA VAL A 123 -23.47 -6.54 10.53
C VAL A 123 -24.53 -7.57 10.83
N GLU A 124 -24.52 -8.08 12.06
CA GLU A 124 -25.49 -9.06 12.55
C GLU A 124 -26.55 -8.38 13.41
N ALA A 125 -27.81 -8.74 13.19
CA ALA A 125 -28.93 -8.20 13.97
C ALA A 125 -28.86 -8.58 15.46
N ASN A 126 -28.26 -9.74 15.76
CA ASN A 126 -28.37 -10.41 17.05
C ASN A 126 -27.05 -10.50 17.83
N LYS A 127 -25.98 -9.82 17.38
CA LYS A 127 -24.73 -9.76 18.16
C LYS A 127 -24.98 -8.86 19.37
N ALA A 128 -25.16 -9.47 20.54
CA ALA A 128 -25.36 -8.76 21.80
C ALA A 128 -24.12 -7.90 22.12
N LYS A 129 -24.33 -6.71 22.71
CA LYS A 129 -23.23 -5.93 23.29
C LYS A 129 -22.76 -6.71 24.53
N ASN A 130 -21.59 -7.33 24.44
CA ASN A 130 -20.91 -7.93 25.60
C ASN A 130 -20.19 -6.84 26.39
#